data_AF-A0A4Y2RQ84-F1
#
_entry.id   AF-A0A4Y2RQ84-F1
#
_cell.length_a   1.000
_cell.length_b   1.000
_cell.length_c   1.000
_cell.angle_alpha   90.00
_cell.angle_beta   90.00
_cell.angle_gamma   90.00
#
_symmetry.space_group_name_H-M   'P 1'
#
loop_
_entity.id
_entity.type
_entity.pdbx_description
1 polymer ?
#
loop_
_entity_poly.entity_id
_entity_poly.type
_entity_poly.pdbx_seq_one_letter_code
_entity_poly.pdbx_strand_id
1 'polypeptide(L)'
;MRLELKGMELNSCRPTRKPLVSAINHKKRLQFVKQHKDWTVEQWGNVMWSDESRIGLFQNDGLNGIRREPYEAMDLSCIVPTVQANGGSIMI
;
A
#
# COMPACT_ATOMS: atom_id res chain seq x y z
N MET A 1 10.10 30.10 7.07
CA MET A 1 9.94 28.68 6.70
C MET A 1 8.96 27.85 7.56
N ARG A 2 9.22 27.50 8.84
CA ARG A 2 8.30 26.61 9.60
C ARG A 2 6.92 27.22 9.89
N LEU A 3 6.87 28.54 10.10
CA LEU A 3 5.62 29.27 10.36
C LEU A 3 4.78 29.45 9.07
N GLU A 4 5.43 29.67 7.93
CA GLU A 4 4.77 29.76 6.61
C GLU A 4 4.09 28.43 6.24
N LEU A 5 4.75 27.30 6.48
CA LEU A 5 4.19 25.96 6.22
C LEU A 5 2.98 25.67 7.12
N LYS A 6 2.97 26.18 8.36
CA LYS A 6 1.83 26.07 9.27
C LYS A 6 0.65 26.93 8.79
N GLY A 7 0.92 28.09 8.21
CA GLY A 7 -0.10 28.93 7.58
C GLY A 7 -0.70 28.31 6.31
N MET A 8 0.00 27.35 5.71
CA MET A 8 -0.47 26.54 4.58
C MET A 8 -1.03 25.17 5.00
N GLU A 9 -1.18 24.88 6.31
CA GLU A 9 -1.65 23.59 6.87
C GLU A 9 -0.81 22.33 6.56
N LEU A 10 0.37 22.50 5.96
CA LEU A 10 1.28 21.42 5.58
C LEU A 10 1.98 20.79 6.79
N ASN A 11 1.42 19.67 7.26
CA ASN A 11 1.95 18.92 8.40
C ASN A 11 3.01 17.89 7.97
N SER A 12 3.98 17.65 8.85
CA SER A 12 4.94 16.54 8.66
C SER A 12 4.25 15.21 8.99
N CYS A 13 4.15 14.35 7.99
CA CYS A 13 3.40 13.11 8.01
C CYS A 13 4.27 11.94 7.53
N ARG A 14 3.94 10.72 7.96
CA ARG A 14 4.51 9.52 7.33
C ARG A 14 3.84 9.31 5.96
N PRO A 15 4.60 8.99 4.90
CA PRO A 15 4.03 8.63 3.61
C PRO A 15 3.20 7.36 3.74
N THR A 16 2.16 7.27 2.91
CA THR A 16 1.32 6.10 2.87
C THR A 16 2.10 4.97 2.19
N ARG A 17 2.33 3.84 2.88
CA ARG A 17 3.02 2.68 2.30
C ARG A 17 1.99 1.75 1.64
N LYS A 18 1.96 1.75 0.31
CA LYS A 18 1.08 0.88 -0.49
C LYS A 18 1.80 0.46 -1.77
N PRO A 19 1.51 -0.74 -2.30
CA PRO A 19 1.94 -1.08 -3.65
C PRO A 19 1.27 -0.13 -4.64
N LEU A 20 2.03 0.32 -5.64
CA LEU A 20 1.47 1.06 -6.75
C LEU A 20 0.66 0.09 -7.62
N VAL A 21 -0.65 0.34 -7.71
CA VAL A 21 -1.58 -0.48 -8.48
C VAL A 21 -1.92 0.27 -9.76
N SER A 22 -1.72 -0.37 -10.92
CA SER A 22 -2.11 0.22 -12.20
C SER A 22 -3.62 0.44 -12.29
N ALA A 23 -4.06 1.42 -13.09
CA ALA A 23 -5.49 1.68 -13.30
C ALA A 23 -6.26 0.44 -13.81
N ILE A 24 -5.61 -0.40 -14.62
CA ILE A 24 -6.17 -1.67 -15.10
C ILE A 24 -6.41 -2.63 -13.93
N ASN A 25 -5.41 -2.80 -13.06
CA ASN A 25 -5.52 -3.67 -11.90
C ASN A 25 -6.56 -3.14 -10.89
N HIS A 26 -6.70 -1.82 -10.77
CA HIS A 26 -7.76 -1.21 -9.96
C HIS A 26 -9.15 -1.61 -10.46
N LYS A 27 -9.40 -1.53 -11.77
CA LYS A 27 -10.68 -1.96 -12.38
C LYS A 27 -10.95 -3.45 -12.15
N LYS A 28 -9.94 -4.31 -12.37
CA LYS A 28 -10.06 -5.76 -12.15
C LYS A 28 -10.40 -6.10 -10.69
N ARG A 29 -9.71 -5.47 -9.73
CA ARG A 29 -9.99 -5.65 -8.30
C ARG A 29 -11.41 -5.21 -7.94
N LEU A 30 -11.86 -4.06 -8.46
CA LEU A 30 -13.22 -3.58 -8.23
C LEU A 30 -14.27 -4.54 -8.80
N GLN A 31 -14.05 -5.07 -10.00
CA GLN A 31 -14.93 -6.06 -10.60
C GLN A 31 -14.99 -7.34 -9.77
N PHE A 32 -13.84 -7.86 -9.33
CA PHE A 32 -13.76 -9.03 -8.47
C PHE A 32 -14.57 -8.84 -7.18
N VAL A 33 -14.37 -7.73 -6.47
CA VAL A 33 -15.13 -7.41 -5.24
C VAL A 33 -16.63 -7.33 -5.50
N LYS A 34 -17.05 -6.69 -6.60
CA LYS A 34 -18.48 -6.61 -6.94
C LYS A 34 -19.11 -7.97 -7.22
N GLN A 35 -18.38 -8.87 -7.87
CA GLN A 35 -18.86 -10.22 -8.20
C GLN A 35 -18.97 -11.12 -6.95
N HIS A 36 -18.11 -10.90 -5.95
CA HIS A 36 -18.00 -11.76 -4.77
C HIS A 36 -18.54 -11.08 -3.49
N LYS A 37 -19.20 -9.94 -3.62
CA LYS A 37 -19.67 -9.12 -2.49
C LYS A 37 -20.62 -9.90 -1.56
N ASP A 38 -21.50 -10.69 -2.16
CA ASP A 38 -22.57 -11.40 -1.46
C ASP A 38 -22.24 -12.89 -1.25
N TRP A 39 -20.96 -13.27 -1.39
CA TRP A 39 -20.53 -14.64 -1.15
C TRP A 39 -20.64 -15.03 0.33
N THR A 40 -21.13 -16.25 0.57
CA THR A 40 -21.24 -16.82 1.91
C THR A 40 -19.91 -17.37 2.42
N VAL A 41 -19.82 -17.59 3.73
CA VAL A 41 -18.62 -18.18 4.36
C VAL A 41 -18.30 -19.57 3.76
N GLU A 42 -19.32 -20.36 3.46
CA GLU A 42 -19.16 -21.68 2.82
C GLU A 42 -18.57 -21.56 1.40
N GLN A 43 -19.02 -20.56 0.62
CA GLN A 43 -18.47 -20.31 -0.70
C GLN A 43 -17.00 -19.89 -0.64
N TRP A 44 -16.64 -19.05 0.33
CA TRP A 44 -15.23 -18.71 0.59
C TRP A 44 -14.41 -19.91 1.07
N GLY A 45 -15.01 -20.81 1.86
CA GLY A 45 -14.37 -22.03 2.35
C GLY A 45 -14.02 -23.05 1.27
N ASN A 46 -14.70 -22.98 0.11
CA ASN A 46 -14.40 -23.81 -1.05
C ASN A 46 -13.27 -23.25 -1.94
N VAL A 47 -12.72 -22.07 -1.63
CA VAL A 47 -11.62 -21.48 -2.39
C VAL A 47 -10.28 -22.00 -1.87
N MET A 48 -9.53 -22.69 -2.73
CA MET A 48 -8.15 -23.07 -2.45
C MET A 48 -7.21 -21.92 -2.82
N TRP A 49 -6.61 -21.29 -1.82
CA TRP A 49 -5.64 -20.21 -2.00
C TRP A 49 -4.22 -20.78 -2.07
N SER A 50 -3.44 -20.32 -3.03
CA SER A 50 -2.00 -20.57 -3.12
C SER A 50 -1.30 -19.24 -3.38
N ASP A 51 -0.21 -18.98 -2.67
CA ASP A 51 0.64 -17.83 -2.91
C ASP A 51 2.08 -18.19 -2.54
N GLU A 52 3.04 -17.54 -3.18
CA GLU A 52 4.46 -17.66 -2.84
C GLU A 52 4.86 -16.48 -1.97
N SER A 53 5.49 -16.75 -0.83
CA SER A 53 5.89 -15.70 0.11
C SER A 53 7.41 -15.62 0.24
N ARG A 54 7.93 -14.40 0.13
CA ARG A 54 9.34 -14.10 0.36
C ARG A 54 9.59 -13.67 1.80
N ILE A 55 10.40 -14.44 2.53
CA ILE A 55 10.87 -14.09 3.88
C ILE A 55 12.24 -13.42 3.74
N GLY A 56 12.29 -12.10 3.97
CA GLY A 56 13.53 -11.32 3.96
C GLY A 56 14.28 -11.40 5.29
N LEU A 57 15.60 -11.55 5.25
CA LEU A 57 16.45 -11.64 6.46
C LEU A 57 16.67 -10.28 7.15
N PHE A 58 16.55 -9.18 6.42
CA PHE A 58 16.71 -7.82 6.93
C PHE A 58 15.61 -6.91 6.41
N GLN A 59 14.99 -6.12 7.29
CA GLN A 59 14.03 -5.08 6.92
C GLN A 59 14.71 -3.71 7.01
N ASN A 60 14.75 -2.99 5.89
CA ASN A 60 15.24 -1.61 5.87
C ASN A 60 14.04 -0.65 5.91
N ASP A 61 13.47 -0.46 7.09
CA ASP A 61 12.36 0.46 7.30
C ASP A 61 12.86 1.87 7.64
N GLY A 62 13.44 2.52 6.63
CA GLY A 62 13.79 3.94 6.72
C GLY A 62 12.56 4.80 7.03
N LEU A 63 12.69 5.69 8.03
CA LEU A 63 11.69 6.69 8.40
C LEU A 63 11.78 7.90 7.47
N ASN A 64 11.29 7.78 6.24
CA ASN A 64 11.17 8.93 5.34
C ASN A 64 9.89 9.71 5.70
N GLY A 65 10.03 10.93 6.23
CA GLY A 65 8.90 11.84 6.46
C GLY A 65 8.59 12.68 5.23
N ILE A 66 7.31 12.91 4.94
CA ILE A 66 6.83 13.84 3.90
C ILE A 66 6.06 15.00 4.54
N ARG A 67 5.85 16.10 3.82
CA ARG A 67 4.89 17.14 4.20
C ARG A 67 3.76 17.14 3.17
N ARG A 68 2.51 17.05 3.63
CA ARG A 68 1.32 16.99 2.76
C ARG A 68 0.09 17.53 3.49
N GLU A 69 -0.91 17.90 2.71
CA GLU A 69 -2.25 18.17 3.24
C GLU A 69 -2.98 16.87 3.64
N PRO A 70 -3.98 16.92 4.55
CA PRO A 70 -4.70 15.73 5.00
C PRO A 70 -5.37 14.93 3.86
N TYR A 71 -5.88 15.60 2.82
CA TYR A 71 -6.60 14.98 1.71
C TYR A 71 -5.68 14.34 0.65
N GLU A 72 -4.39 14.70 0.62
CA GLU A 72 -3.41 14.18 -0.35
C GLU A 72 -2.88 12.79 0.05
N ALA A 73 -3.45 12.17 1.07
CA ALA A 73 -2.92 10.94 1.64
C ALA A 73 -2.87 9.75 0.66
N MET A 74 -3.72 9.77 -0.36
CA MET A 74 -3.81 8.74 -1.41
C MET A 74 -3.27 9.22 -2.76
N ASP A 75 -2.71 10.43 -2.82
CA ASP A 75 -2.01 10.89 -4.02
C ASP A 75 -0.77 10.02 -4.26
N LEU A 76 -0.50 9.68 -5.52
CA LEU A 76 0.66 8.88 -5.92
C LEU A 76 1.99 9.51 -5.47
N SER A 77 2.07 10.84 -5.43
CA SER A 77 3.23 11.59 -4.93
C SER A 77 3.49 11.40 -3.43
N CYS A 78 2.46 11.00 -2.68
CA CYS A 78 2.49 10.80 -1.24
C CYS A 78 2.54 9.31 -0.84
N ILE A 79 2.55 8.40 -1.82
CA ILE A 79 2.66 6.96 -1.63
C ILE A 79 4.09 6.53 -1.90
N VAL A 80 4.72 5.92 -0.88
CA VAL A 80 6.00 5.26 -1.09
C VAL A 80 5.71 3.83 -1.53
N PRO A 81 6.10 3.43 -2.76
CA PRO A 81 5.98 2.05 -3.19
C PRO A 81 6.80 1.16 -2.27
N THR A 82 6.17 0.10 -1.77
CA THR A 82 6.86 -0.94 -1.02
C THR A 82 7.66 -1.80 -2.00
N VAL A 83 8.81 -1.33 -2.46
CA VAL A 83 9.79 -2.17 -3.16
C VAL A 83 10.65 -2.82 -2.10
N GLN A 84 10.59 -4.14 -1.99
CA GLN A 84 11.38 -4.85 -1.00
C GLN A 84 12.84 -4.95 -1.47
N ALA A 85 13.78 -4.61 -0.58
CA ALA A 85 15.20 -4.43 -0.89
C ALA A 85 15.96 -5.73 -1.24
N ASN A 86 17.12 -5.51 -1.88
CA ASN A 86 18.13 -6.45 -2.38
C ASN A 86 18.99 -7.04 -1.23
N GLY A 87 18.42 -7.92 -0.41
CA GLY A 87 19.14 -8.68 0.61
C GLY A 87 18.94 -10.20 0.43
N GLY A 88 19.54 -11.00 1.32
CA GLY A 88 19.24 -12.44 1.37
C GLY A 88 17.78 -12.69 1.76
N SER A 89 17.12 -13.60 1.05
CA SER A 89 15.72 -13.97 1.27
C SER A 89 15.47 -15.44 0.95
N ILE A 90 14.50 -16.03 1.64
CA ILE A 90 13.99 -17.39 1.38
C ILE A 90 12.60 -17.28 0.76
N MET A 91 12.31 -18.09 -0.25
CA MET A 91 10.98 -18.22 -0.87
C MET A 91 10.31 -19.49 -0.35
N ILE A 92 9.02 -19.43 -0.07
CA ILE A 92 8.18 -20.55 0.37
C ILE A 92 6.89 -20.53 -0.44
#